data_AF-A0AAJ5HWB4-F1
#
_entry.id   AF-A0AAJ5HWB4-F1
#
_cell.length_a   1.000
_cell.length_b   1.000
_cell.length_c   1.000
_cell.angle_alpha   90.00
_cell.angle_beta   90.00
_cell.angle_gamma   90.00
#
_symmetry.space_group_name_H-M   'P 1'
#
loop_
_entity.id
_entity.type
_entity.pdbx_description
1 polymer ?
#
loop_
_entity_poly.entity_id
_entity_poly.type
_entity_poly.pdbx_seq_one_letter_code
_entity_poly.pdbx_strand_id
1 'polypeptide(L)'
;MAGRINYPLGVRGYQVAAVQKLCEGVDAVYGSAVQGDFIEFGTGWGTTAGVLAQAMAACDLSWPADWAERHGVKQGRELYLLDSSDGLPTAEHEADANMPHVQSGYRNRGVGKALDPHQLMGQCAQHLPSERICQCSYS
;
A
#
# COMPACT_ATOMS: atom_id res chain seq x y z
N MET A 1 -5.02 23.75 -4.52
CA MET A 1 -5.05 23.89 -3.05
C MET A 1 -4.79 22.51 -2.48
N ALA A 2 -3.65 22.27 -1.84
CA ALA A 2 -3.35 20.96 -1.24
C ALA A 2 -4.16 20.78 0.05
N GLY A 3 -5.11 19.84 0.03
CA GLY A 3 -5.83 19.43 1.24
C GLY A 3 -4.86 18.80 2.24
N ARG A 4 -4.91 19.23 3.50
CA ARG A 4 -4.11 18.61 4.57
C ARG A 4 -4.65 17.21 4.84
N ILE A 5 -3.86 16.19 4.54
CA ILE A 5 -4.09 14.82 5.00
C ILE A 5 -3.80 14.80 6.51
N ASN A 6 -4.83 14.54 7.32
CA ASN A 6 -4.67 14.35 8.76
C ASN A 6 -4.11 12.94 9.01
N TYR A 7 -2.91 12.87 9.57
CA TYR A 7 -2.28 11.59 9.94
C TYR A 7 -2.85 11.07 11.26
N PRO A 8 -3.12 9.75 11.39
CA PRO A 8 -3.54 9.15 12.65
C PRO A 8 -2.45 9.31 13.73
N LEU A 9 -2.88 9.59 14.96
CA LEU A 9 -2.02 9.88 16.12
C LEU A 9 -1.15 8.65 16.47
N GLY A 10 0.18 8.85 16.58
CA GLY A 10 1.13 7.81 17.04
C GLY A 10 2.43 7.68 16.24
N VAL A 11 2.63 8.51 15.21
CA VAL A 11 3.69 8.37 14.22
C VAL A 11 4.94 9.16 14.64
N ARG A 12 6.12 8.54 14.74
CA ARG A 12 7.39 9.25 15.01
C ARG A 12 7.67 10.22 13.85
N GLY A 13 8.35 11.36 14.09
CA GLY A 13 8.54 12.40 13.06
C GLY A 13 9.08 11.91 11.71
N TYR A 14 9.97 10.90 11.69
CA TYR A 14 10.46 10.28 10.46
C TYR A 14 9.40 9.48 9.68
N GLN A 15 8.47 8.84 10.39
CA GLN A 15 7.38 8.11 9.76
C GLN A 15 6.37 9.07 9.11
N VAL A 16 6.18 10.29 9.64
CA VAL A 16 5.33 11.33 9.01
C VAL A 16 5.90 11.73 7.65
N ALA A 17 7.22 11.96 7.56
CA ALA A 17 7.87 12.31 6.30
C ALA A 17 7.76 11.18 5.26
N ALA A 18 7.93 9.92 5.68
CA ALA A 18 7.80 8.77 4.78
C ALA A 18 6.36 8.61 4.24
N VAL A 19 5.35 8.74 5.11
CA VAL A 19 3.93 8.69 4.71
C VAL A 19 3.62 9.84 3.76
N GLN A 20 4.09 11.05 4.06
CA GLN A 20 3.92 12.20 3.17
C GLN A 20 4.51 11.92 1.78
N LYS A 21 5.72 11.36 1.72
CA LYS A 21 6.38 11.03 0.44
C LYS A 21 5.64 9.95 -0.34
N LEU A 22 5.03 8.99 0.33
CA LEU A 22 4.17 7.99 -0.32
C LEU A 22 2.95 8.65 -0.96
N CYS A 23 2.28 9.55 -0.24
CA CYS A 23 1.16 10.33 -0.78
C CYS A 23 1.58 11.21 -1.97
N GLU A 24 2.71 11.91 -1.87
CA GLU A 24 3.27 12.70 -2.98
C GLU A 24 3.59 11.84 -4.20
N GLY A 25 4.04 10.60 -4.00
CA GLY A 25 4.25 9.63 -5.09
C GLY A 25 2.95 9.26 -5.80
N VAL A 26 1.86 9.03 -5.04
CA VAL A 26 0.53 8.77 -5.61
C VAL A 26 0.04 10.00 -6.39
N ASP A 27 0.14 11.20 -5.82
CA ASP A 27 -0.25 12.43 -6.50
C ASP A 27 0.58 12.66 -7.78
N ALA A 28 1.88 12.35 -7.77
CA ALA A 28 2.71 12.43 -8.97
C ALA A 28 2.27 11.46 -10.08
N VAL A 29 1.79 10.26 -9.74
CA VAL A 29 1.22 9.29 -10.69
C VAL A 29 -0.06 9.85 -11.33
N TYR A 30 -0.94 10.47 -10.54
CA TYR A 30 -2.11 11.17 -11.07
C TYR A 30 -1.69 12.39 -11.91
N GLY A 31 -0.92 13.32 -11.36
CA GLY A 31 -0.50 14.54 -12.08
C GLY A 31 0.26 14.30 -13.38
N SER A 32 0.95 13.15 -13.50
CA SER A 32 1.66 12.74 -14.72
C SER A 32 0.83 11.86 -15.67
N ALA A 33 -0.46 11.62 -15.35
CA ALA A 33 -1.36 10.77 -16.12
C ALA A 33 -0.81 9.36 -16.43
N VAL A 34 -0.05 8.79 -15.48
CA VAL A 34 0.52 7.44 -15.66
C VAL A 34 -0.62 6.43 -15.68
N GLN A 35 -0.60 5.49 -16.61
CA GLN A 35 -1.61 4.43 -16.75
C GLN A 35 -1.45 3.33 -15.70
N GLY A 36 -2.57 2.72 -15.33
CA GLY A 36 -2.59 1.51 -14.50
C GLY A 36 -3.03 1.71 -13.05
N ASP A 37 -2.93 0.60 -12.33
CA ASP A 37 -3.38 0.41 -10.95
C ASP A 37 -2.22 0.47 -9.96
N PHE A 38 -2.55 0.45 -8.66
CA PHE A 38 -1.57 0.45 -7.58
C PHE A 38 -1.42 -0.96 -7.00
N ILE A 39 -0.21 -1.31 -6.59
CA ILE A 39 0.09 -2.63 -6.03
C ILE A 39 1.05 -2.52 -4.85
N GLU A 40 0.79 -3.29 -3.80
CA GLU A 40 1.69 -3.45 -2.66
C GLU A 40 1.99 -4.93 -2.41
N PHE A 41 3.27 -5.23 -2.20
CA PHE A 41 3.77 -6.57 -1.87
C PHE A 41 4.29 -6.60 -0.44
N GLY A 42 3.79 -7.54 0.37
CA GLY A 42 4.16 -7.62 1.78
C GLY A 42 3.54 -6.48 2.58
N THR A 43 2.23 -6.60 2.78
CA THR A 43 1.37 -5.59 3.40
C THR A 43 1.54 -5.53 4.92
N GLY A 44 1.93 -6.64 5.56
CA GLY A 44 2.23 -6.71 6.99
C GLY A 44 1.11 -6.10 7.85
N TRP A 45 1.41 -5.02 8.57
CA TRP A 45 0.45 -4.32 9.45
C TRP A 45 -0.52 -3.39 8.71
N GLY A 46 -0.54 -3.39 7.37
CA GLY A 46 -1.46 -2.64 6.54
C GLY A 46 -1.31 -1.11 6.60
N THR A 47 -0.29 -0.59 7.29
CA THR A 47 -0.13 0.86 7.48
C THR A 47 0.09 1.57 6.15
N THR A 48 1.00 1.06 5.32
CA THR A 48 1.29 1.60 3.98
C THR A 48 0.14 1.34 3.01
N ALA A 49 -0.52 0.18 3.08
CA ALA A 49 -1.71 -0.12 2.29
C ALA A 49 -2.86 0.87 2.57
N GLY A 50 -3.11 1.17 3.84
CA GLY A 50 -4.10 2.18 4.25
C GLY A 50 -3.73 3.58 3.76
N VAL A 51 -2.45 3.95 3.80
CA VAL A 51 -1.97 5.23 3.26
C VAL A 51 -2.16 5.30 1.75
N LEU A 52 -1.87 4.23 1.00
CA LEU A 52 -2.13 4.15 -0.44
C LEU A 52 -3.61 4.33 -0.74
N ALA A 53 -4.49 3.60 -0.04
CA ALA A 53 -5.94 3.72 -0.18
C ALA A 53 -6.42 5.16 0.09
N GLN A 54 -5.93 5.79 1.16
CA GLN A 54 -6.24 7.18 1.50
C GLN A 54 -5.75 8.17 0.45
N ALA A 55 -4.52 8.01 -0.03
CA ALA A 55 -3.94 8.89 -1.04
C ALA A 55 -4.68 8.80 -2.38
N MET A 56 -5.05 7.58 -2.80
CA MET A 56 -5.86 7.36 -4.00
C MET A 56 -7.21 8.06 -3.89
N ALA A 57 -7.93 7.86 -2.78
CA ALA A 57 -9.22 8.51 -2.54
C ALA A 57 -9.11 10.04 -2.50
N ALA A 58 -8.03 10.58 -1.91
CA ALA A 58 -7.77 12.02 -1.90
C ALA A 58 -7.52 12.58 -3.30
N CYS A 59 -6.81 11.83 -4.17
CA CYS A 59 -6.61 12.23 -5.56
C CYS A 59 -7.93 12.24 -6.33
N ASP A 60 -8.74 11.20 -6.21
CA ASP A 60 -10.05 11.13 -6.88
C ASP A 60 -10.97 12.32 -6.53
N LEU A 61 -10.85 12.85 -5.30
CA LEU A 61 -11.58 14.05 -4.85
C LEU A 61 -10.93 15.38 -5.28
N SER A 62 -9.62 15.40 -5.54
CA SER A 62 -8.85 16.62 -5.80
C SER A 62 -8.75 16.97 -7.28
N TRP A 63 -8.91 15.98 -8.16
CA TRP A 63 -8.86 16.15 -9.60
C TRP A 63 -10.27 16.36 -10.19
N PRO A 64 -10.42 17.07 -11.32
CA PRO A 64 -11.70 17.22 -12.00
C PRO A 64 -12.33 15.85 -12.34
N ALA A 65 -13.66 15.74 -12.27
CA ALA A 65 -14.37 14.48 -12.52
C ALA A 65 -14.12 13.89 -13.93
N ASP A 66 -13.80 14.74 -14.92
CA ASP A 66 -13.48 14.34 -16.28
C ASP A 66 -11.96 14.25 -16.55
N TRP A 67 -11.12 14.40 -15.52
CA TRP A 67 -9.66 14.33 -15.65
C TRP A 67 -9.23 13.03 -16.32
N ALA A 68 -9.78 11.90 -15.87
CA ALA A 68 -9.36 10.61 -16.40
C ALA A 68 -9.68 10.44 -17.89
N GLU A 69 -10.84 10.94 -18.33
CA GLU A 69 -11.25 10.93 -19.73
C GLU A 69 -10.33 11.83 -20.58
N ARG A 70 -10.07 13.06 -20.13
CA ARG A 70 -9.20 14.02 -20.85
C ARG A 70 -7.78 13.52 -21.06
N HIS A 71 -7.28 12.72 -20.12
CA HIS A 71 -5.93 12.17 -20.16
C HIS A 71 -5.89 10.71 -20.62
N GLY A 72 -7.04 10.12 -21.00
CA GLY A 72 -7.15 8.75 -21.50
C GLY A 72 -6.72 7.69 -20.49
N VAL A 73 -6.81 7.95 -19.18
CA VAL A 73 -6.43 7.02 -18.12
C VAL A 73 -7.63 6.25 -17.56
N LYS A 74 -7.36 5.04 -17.03
CA LYS A 74 -8.37 4.20 -16.37
C LYS A 74 -9.10 4.97 -15.26
N GLN A 75 -10.43 5.01 -15.33
CA GLN A 75 -11.30 5.44 -14.24
C GLN A 75 -11.39 4.34 -13.18
N GLY A 76 -11.52 4.73 -11.91
CA GLY A 76 -11.71 3.76 -10.84
C GLY A 76 -10.52 2.80 -10.67
N ARG A 77 -9.30 3.33 -10.64
CA ARG A 77 -8.05 2.55 -10.47
C ARG A 77 -8.09 1.70 -9.21
N GLU A 78 -7.57 0.50 -9.28
CA GLU A 78 -7.64 -0.49 -8.21
C GLU A 78 -6.35 -0.50 -7.35
N LEU A 79 -6.47 -0.97 -6.12
CA LEU A 79 -5.37 -1.22 -5.19
C LEU A 79 -5.25 -2.73 -4.97
N TYR A 80 -4.16 -3.31 -5.47
CA TYR A 80 -3.83 -4.72 -5.31
C TYR A 80 -2.97 -4.94 -4.06
N LEU A 81 -3.45 -5.78 -3.15
CA LEU A 81 -2.79 -6.11 -1.90
C LEU A 81 -2.33 -7.56 -1.95
N LEU A 82 -1.01 -7.76 -2.08
CA LEU A 82 -0.38 -9.07 -2.24
C LEU A 82 0.39 -9.43 -0.99
N ASP A 83 -0.10 -10.43 -0.27
CA ASP A 83 0.53 -10.95 0.93
C ASP A 83 0.19 -12.44 1.09
N SER A 84 1.17 -13.24 1.53
CA SER A 84 0.92 -14.63 1.86
C SER A 84 0.01 -14.77 3.08
N SER A 85 -0.08 -13.73 3.92
CA SER A 85 -0.73 -13.76 5.24
C SER A 85 -0.14 -14.79 6.20
N ASP A 86 0.99 -15.40 5.84
CA ASP A 86 1.70 -16.42 6.59
C ASP A 86 3.07 -15.94 7.07
N GLY A 87 3.39 -14.67 6.85
CA GLY A 87 4.68 -14.08 7.17
C GLY A 87 5.76 -14.50 6.17
N LEU A 88 7.02 -14.25 6.53
CA LEU A 88 8.17 -14.52 5.68
C LEU A 88 8.29 -16.03 5.39
N PRO A 89 8.71 -16.43 4.18
CA PRO A 89 9.01 -17.82 3.85
C PRO A 89 10.32 -18.27 4.50
N THR A 90 10.62 -19.58 4.42
CA THR A 90 11.98 -20.07 4.68
C THR A 90 12.91 -19.51 3.61
N ALA A 91 14.10 -19.06 4.01
CA ALA A 91 15.16 -18.69 3.08
C ALA A 91 15.76 -19.96 2.44
N GLU A 92 15.33 -20.29 1.24
CA GLU A 92 15.79 -21.49 0.51
C GLU A 92 17.04 -21.22 -0.34
N HIS A 93 17.24 -19.97 -0.77
CA HIS A 93 18.38 -19.58 -1.58
C HIS A 93 19.58 -19.20 -0.72
N GLU A 94 20.78 -19.59 -1.12
CA GLU A 94 22.02 -19.36 -0.36
C GLU A 94 22.25 -17.87 -0.05
N ALA A 95 21.96 -17.00 -1.01
CA ALA A 95 22.07 -15.55 -0.83
C ALA A 95 21.18 -15.04 0.33
N ASP A 96 19.97 -15.59 0.46
CA ASP A 96 19.04 -15.18 1.52
C ASP A 96 19.42 -15.81 2.86
N ALA A 97 19.81 -17.09 2.84
CA ALA A 97 20.26 -17.81 4.03
C ALA A 97 21.49 -17.17 4.69
N ASN A 98 22.35 -16.53 3.89
CA ASN A 98 23.53 -15.82 4.35
C ASN A 98 23.27 -14.37 4.78
N MET A 99 22.03 -13.86 4.67
CA MET A 99 21.72 -12.53 5.19
C MET A 99 21.86 -12.50 6.72
N PRO A 100 22.50 -11.46 7.30
CA PRO A 100 22.70 -11.38 8.75
C PRO A 100 21.40 -11.52 9.57
N HIS A 101 20.29 -10.98 9.05
CA HIS A 101 18.98 -11.07 9.70
C HIS A 101 18.36 -12.47 9.67
N VAL A 102 18.71 -13.30 8.68
CA VAL A 102 18.27 -14.70 8.63
C VAL A 102 19.15 -15.54 9.56
N GLN A 103 20.47 -15.37 9.48
CA GLN A 103 21.43 -16.08 10.35
C GLN A 103 21.22 -15.77 11.84
N SER A 104 20.85 -14.53 12.18
CA SER A 104 20.52 -14.15 13.56
C SER A 104 19.15 -14.64 14.03
N GLY A 105 18.36 -15.27 13.16
CA GLY A 105 16.98 -15.70 13.43
C GLY A 105 15.95 -14.58 13.47
N TYR A 106 16.31 -13.34 13.11
CA TYR A 106 15.39 -12.19 13.14
C TYR A 106 14.36 -12.24 11.99
N ARG A 107 14.73 -12.79 10.83
CA ARG A 107 13.87 -13.01 9.67
C ARG A 107 13.71 -14.50 9.39
N ASN A 108 13.03 -15.19 10.30
CA ASN A 108 12.69 -16.60 10.14
C ASN A 108 11.30 -16.77 9.51
N ARG A 109 11.03 -18.01 9.07
CA ARG A 109 9.71 -18.41 8.57
C ARG A 109 8.61 -17.97 9.56
N GLY A 110 7.54 -17.38 9.05
CA GLY A 110 6.37 -16.96 9.83
C GLY A 110 6.48 -15.59 10.50
N VAL A 111 7.68 -15.00 10.56
CA VAL A 111 7.88 -13.66 11.12
C VAL A 111 7.26 -12.62 10.19
N GLY A 112 6.76 -11.51 10.74
CA GLY A 112 6.17 -10.42 9.97
C GLY A 112 4.72 -10.65 9.58
N LYS A 113 4.13 -11.80 9.98
CA LYS A 113 2.68 -12.01 9.96
C LYS A 113 2.01 -11.00 10.90
N ALA A 114 1.00 -10.31 10.40
CA ALA A 114 0.32 -9.26 11.13
C ALA A 114 -1.19 -9.34 10.90
N LEU A 115 -1.72 -8.56 9.95
CA LEU A 115 -3.16 -8.58 9.67
C LEU A 115 -3.54 -9.79 8.82
N ASP A 116 -4.70 -10.36 9.14
CA ASP A 116 -5.34 -11.31 8.23
C ASP A 116 -5.96 -10.56 7.03
N PRO A 117 -6.28 -11.28 5.95
CA PRO A 117 -6.94 -10.74 4.76
C PRO A 117 -8.12 -9.79 5.03
N HIS A 118 -9.06 -10.21 5.87
CA HIS A 118 -10.26 -9.45 6.14
C HIS A 118 -9.97 -8.17 6.92
N GLN A 119 -9.03 -8.23 7.87
CA GLN A 119 -8.59 -7.06 8.62
C GLN A 119 -7.93 -6.03 7.71
N LEU A 120 -7.04 -6.46 6.82
CA LEU A 120 -6.36 -5.59 5.87
C LEU A 120 -7.34 -4.92 4.90
N MET A 121 -8.26 -5.70 4.32
CA MET A 121 -9.32 -5.17 3.45
C MET A 121 -10.20 -4.17 4.21
N GLY A 122 -10.63 -4.51 5.43
CA GLY A 122 -11.45 -3.66 6.28
C GLY A 122 -10.77 -2.33 6.62
N GLN A 123 -9.45 -2.35 6.82
CA GLN A 123 -8.66 -1.14 7.07
C GLN A 123 -8.61 -0.24 5.83
N CYS A 124 -8.32 -0.79 4.65
CA CYS A 124 -8.26 -0.01 3.40
C CYS A 124 -9.65 0.52 2.99
N ALA A 125 -10.71 -0.25 3.26
CA ALA A 125 -12.09 0.09 2.97
C ALA A 125 -12.62 1.30 3.77
N GLN A 126 -11.90 1.76 4.80
CA GLN A 126 -12.21 3.01 5.50
C GLN A 126 -11.97 4.25 4.62
N HIS A 127 -11.23 4.11 3.52
CA HIS A 127 -10.80 5.22 2.67
C HIS A 127 -11.18 5.03 1.21
N LEU A 128 -10.98 3.83 0.67
CA LEU A 128 -11.24 3.51 -0.73
C LEU A 128 -12.45 2.56 -0.83
N PRO A 129 -13.36 2.72 -1.82
CA PRO A 129 -14.47 1.79 -2.00
C PRO A 129 -13.99 0.34 -2.13
N SER A 130 -14.67 -0.59 -1.44
CA SER A 130 -14.24 -1.99 -1.34
C SER A 130 -14.10 -2.68 -2.70
N GLU A 131 -14.92 -2.31 -3.68
CA GLU A 131 -14.86 -2.83 -5.04
C GLU A 131 -13.56 -2.47 -5.79
N ARG A 132 -12.79 -1.50 -5.28
CA ARG A 132 -11.49 -1.10 -5.82
C ARG A 132 -10.31 -1.67 -5.04
N ILE A 133 -10.55 -2.53 -4.05
CA ILE A 133 -9.51 -3.18 -3.26
C ILE A 133 -9.47 -4.65 -3.65
N CYS A 134 -8.38 -5.05 -4.30
CA CYS A 134 -8.18 -6.41 -4.78
C CYS A 134 -7.17 -7.11 -3.88
N GLN A 135 -7.62 -8.06 -3.07
CA GLN A 135 -6.70 -8.90 -2.32
C GLN A 135 -6.36 -10.17 -3.11
N CYS A 136 -5.07 -10.43 -3.26
CA CYS A 136 -4.57 -11.67 -3.84
C CYS A 136 -3.75 -12.42 -2.81
N SER A 137 -4.28 -13.55 -2.34
CA SER A 137 -3.50 -14.55 -1.60
C SER A 137 -2.92 -15.54 -2.60
N TYR A 138 -1.61 -15.76 -2.52
CA TYR A 138 -0.94 -16.82 -3.27
C TYR A 138 -0.49 -17.88 -2.27
N SER A 139 -1.07 -19.07 -2.42
CA SER A 139 -0.74 -20.30 -1.68
C SER A 139 0.43 -21.03 -2.33
#